data_AF-A0A9P3GM39-F1
#
_entry.id   AF-A0A9P3GM39-F1
#
_cell.length_a   1.000
_cell.length_b   1.000
_cell.length_c   1.000
_cell.angle_alpha   90.00
_cell.angle_beta   90.00
_cell.angle_gamma   90.00
#
_symmetry.space_group_name_H-M   'P 1'
#
loop_
_entity.id
_entity.type
_entity.pdbx_description
1 polymer ?
#
loop_
_entity_poly.entity_id
_entity_poly.type
_entity_poly.pdbx_seq_one_letter_code
_entity_poly.pdbx_strand_id
1 'polypeptide(L)'
;MCYGENNATHAASYFNTQLYGLWKVADECANHYLGEDRQDLKPDERPHRYTFALAAWHYGRHRQGYAASVDDMMFYASFQVPELSFICNHEAEFRIRVADESDDVEPYYGHFNLDSHRASESATAELSRNQSLKPGTTFVFRVPFRTTDFQGNAALIGNGNHVLSWLVLDYRRAKLAKIEPSVDQPSFQALEIYLRAYLSFLQAAGHHVFLSLPSFSDAEGGVDIHYSEVITHQSRLQEVHGVAITDINKYLSTAWLKAAMLASGPEGQIYDRPGISLAEYQSTWLSQRSDVHFHFTFGPPEVSVLCNDEVVVNFVIDEASFYQSDNFEGSSLRTYMNWKVAVVFDLDYEEPPEEGGNVRRCKIRMAGARLVVGCSTFEGLDMNDDISLHCRYRTAEFISGEYLSILESGGYNLIFEHDRRWAAQGDEFEQAEDPTFANDSTWSAADTVEDASGKITKAAIWHNIIQQSDMYGYEQLTALSETAINQNFHSLAGQNDMLQEWTFEDFFSVTFKPPTVRLRSDGRALITFHLKDGFVRALKNRKPHPQGEKKDFTNWRVTFEVGLGICDHDAVPGITTPWQSVSMLEQSRVRQDIGPDSGATLKHLYLDLRLVF
;
A
#
# COMPACT_ATOMS: atom_id res chain seq x y z
N MET A 1 -25.37 18.89 20.27
CA MET A 1 -24.89 17.89 19.29
C MET A 1 -25.76 18.03 18.08
N CYS A 2 -25.16 18.14 16.90
CA CYS A 2 -25.93 18.25 15.67
C CYS A 2 -26.51 16.87 15.36
N TYR A 3 -27.83 16.79 15.30
CA TYR A 3 -28.53 15.53 15.08
C TYR A 3 -28.41 15.12 13.61
N GLY A 4 -28.02 13.88 13.35
CA GLY A 4 -27.84 13.35 11.99
C GLY A 4 -26.59 13.83 11.27
N GLU A 5 -25.66 14.49 11.97
CA GLU A 5 -24.38 14.94 11.44
C GLU A 5 -23.23 14.26 12.18
N ASN A 6 -22.07 14.16 11.54
CA ASN A 6 -20.84 13.69 12.18
C ASN A 6 -20.36 14.71 13.23
N ASN A 7 -20.32 14.31 14.50
CA ASN A 7 -19.97 15.16 15.65
C ASN A 7 -18.48 15.10 16.02
N ALA A 8 -17.59 14.57 15.16
CA ALA A 8 -16.17 14.41 15.46
C ALA A 8 -15.45 15.72 15.86
N THR A 9 -15.77 16.85 15.23
CA THR A 9 -15.23 18.17 15.61
C THR A 9 -15.63 18.57 17.02
N HIS A 10 -16.90 18.38 17.37
CA HIS A 10 -17.43 18.66 18.70
C HIS A 10 -16.81 17.72 19.76
N ALA A 11 -16.64 16.44 19.44
CA ALA A 11 -16.00 15.48 20.33
C ALA A 11 -14.54 15.86 20.58
N ALA A 12 -13.78 16.19 19.53
CA ALA A 12 -12.39 16.65 19.65
C ALA A 12 -12.27 17.91 20.53
N SER A 13 -13.14 18.90 20.31
CA SER A 13 -13.19 20.11 21.14
C SER A 13 -13.52 19.79 22.61
N TYR A 14 -14.46 18.86 22.85
CA TYR A 14 -14.84 18.43 24.19
C TYR A 14 -13.71 17.71 24.93
N PHE A 15 -12.95 16.86 24.26
CA PHE A 15 -11.77 16.21 24.86
C PHE A 15 -10.66 17.20 25.19
N ASN A 16 -10.35 18.14 24.30
CA ASN A 16 -9.36 19.18 24.58
C ASN A 16 -9.79 20.08 25.75
N THR A 17 -11.09 20.35 25.90
CA THR A 17 -11.62 21.10 27.05
C THR A 17 -11.42 20.33 28.36
N GLN A 18 -11.69 19.02 28.37
CA GLN A 18 -11.41 18.17 29.54
C GLN A 18 -9.92 18.16 29.88
N LEU A 19 -9.07 18.01 28.86
CA LEU A 19 -7.61 18.00 29.01
C LEU A 19 -7.08 19.34 29.56
N TYR A 20 -7.60 20.46 29.09
CA TYR A 20 -7.32 21.79 29.64
C TYR A 20 -7.71 21.90 31.11
N GLY A 21 -8.91 21.43 31.48
CA GLY A 21 -9.37 21.40 32.87
C GLY A 21 -8.46 20.57 33.78
N LEU A 22 -8.08 19.37 33.34
CA LEU A 22 -7.15 18.50 34.07
C LEU A 22 -5.75 19.10 34.20
N TRP A 23 -5.23 19.71 33.13
CA TRP A 23 -3.95 20.41 33.16
C TRP A 23 -3.97 21.60 34.14
N LYS A 24 -5.05 22.39 34.15
CA LYS A 24 -5.16 23.54 35.06
C LYS A 24 -5.11 23.12 36.52
N VAL A 25 -5.84 22.05 36.88
CA VAL A 25 -5.77 21.47 38.22
C VAL A 25 -4.36 20.96 38.52
N ALA A 26 -3.71 20.34 37.55
CA ALA A 26 -2.34 19.86 37.70
C ALA A 26 -1.32 20.99 37.91
N ASP A 27 -1.49 22.13 37.22
CA ASP A 27 -0.63 23.31 37.37
C ASP A 27 -0.82 23.99 38.72
N GLU A 28 -2.08 24.16 39.17
CA GLU A 28 -2.38 24.63 40.53
C GLU A 28 -1.76 23.71 41.60
N CYS A 29 -1.83 22.39 41.41
CA CYS A 29 -1.16 21.42 42.29
C CYS A 29 0.36 21.54 42.22
N ALA A 30 0.94 21.72 41.03
CA ALA A 30 2.38 21.90 40.86
C ALA A 30 2.87 23.11 41.66
N ASN A 31 2.18 24.25 41.55
CA ASN A 31 2.55 25.47 42.26
C ASN A 31 2.41 25.32 43.78
N HIS A 32 1.42 24.55 44.25
CA HIS A 32 1.24 24.27 45.68
C HIS A 32 2.33 23.36 46.27
N TYR A 33 2.71 22.28 45.55
CA TYR A 33 3.64 21.27 46.07
C TYR A 33 5.11 21.53 45.72
N LEU A 34 5.38 22.19 44.60
CA LEU A 34 6.75 22.46 44.12
C LEU A 34 7.22 23.89 44.43
N GLY A 35 6.32 24.76 44.90
CA GLY A 35 6.57 26.19 45.08
C GLY A 35 6.54 26.96 43.75
N GLU A 36 6.43 28.29 43.83
CA GLU A 36 6.38 29.17 42.64
C GLU A 36 7.65 29.05 41.79
N ASP A 37 8.82 28.89 42.44
CA ASP A 37 10.11 28.79 41.75
C ASP A 37 10.42 27.37 41.24
N ARG A 38 9.63 26.35 41.62
CA ARG A 38 9.81 24.91 41.25
C ARG A 38 11.21 24.32 41.50
N GLN A 39 12.08 25.02 42.25
CA GLN A 39 13.48 24.67 42.50
C GLN A 39 13.66 23.70 43.68
N ASP A 40 12.77 23.75 44.67
CA ASP A 40 12.82 22.91 45.88
C ASP A 40 11.92 21.67 45.74
N LEU A 41 12.11 20.91 44.65
CA LEU A 41 11.51 19.58 44.49
C LEU A 41 12.02 18.68 45.63
N LYS A 42 11.25 18.53 46.71
CA LYS A 42 11.44 17.43 47.66
C LYS A 42 10.45 16.34 47.26
N PRO A 43 10.92 15.20 46.72
CA PRO A 43 10.04 14.15 46.20
C PRO A 43 9.52 13.31 47.37
N ASP A 44 8.74 13.93 48.25
CA ASP A 44 8.06 13.18 49.29
C ASP A 44 6.70 12.75 48.77
N GLU A 45 6.66 11.47 48.42
CA GLU A 45 5.51 10.61 48.10
C GLU A 45 5.02 10.61 46.63
N ARG A 46 5.14 9.42 45.99
CA ARG A 46 4.60 9.11 44.65
C ARG A 46 3.15 9.57 44.38
N PRO A 47 2.20 9.54 45.35
CA PRO A 47 0.82 9.96 45.09
C PRO A 47 0.71 11.41 44.63
N HIS A 48 1.54 12.33 45.15
CA HIS A 48 1.51 13.73 44.75
C HIS A 48 1.99 13.93 43.31
N ARG A 49 2.91 13.09 42.83
CA ARG A 49 3.38 13.17 41.43
C ARG A 49 2.27 12.90 40.41
N TYR A 50 1.24 12.11 40.76
CA TYR A 50 0.11 11.89 39.85
C TYR A 50 -0.76 13.14 39.67
N THR A 51 -0.86 14.00 40.68
CA THR A 51 -1.79 15.14 40.65
C THR A 51 -1.27 16.28 39.80
N PHE A 52 0.06 16.48 39.70
CA PHE A 52 0.65 17.55 38.88
C PHE A 52 1.30 17.08 37.56
N ALA A 53 1.23 15.78 37.26
CA ALA A 53 1.96 15.15 36.14
C ALA A 53 1.74 15.81 34.77
N LEU A 54 0.53 16.30 34.51
CA LEU A 54 0.17 16.96 33.25
C LEU A 54 0.86 18.33 33.07
N ALA A 55 1.20 19.00 34.17
CA ALA A 55 1.83 20.33 34.15
C ALA A 55 3.35 20.27 34.35
N ALA A 56 3.85 19.31 35.12
CA ALA A 56 5.28 19.09 35.30
C ALA A 56 5.59 17.62 35.59
N TRP A 57 6.73 17.15 35.11
CA TRP A 57 7.19 15.79 35.39
C TRP A 57 8.70 15.72 35.53
N HIS A 58 9.14 14.84 36.43
CA HIS A 58 10.55 14.53 36.64
C HIS A 58 10.78 13.02 36.70
N TYR A 59 12.01 12.62 36.37
CA TYR A 59 12.48 11.25 36.42
C TYR A 59 13.88 11.17 37.04
N GLY A 60 14.06 10.25 37.99
CA GLY A 60 15.31 10.08 38.74
C GLY A 60 15.20 10.51 40.20
N ARG A 61 16.35 10.65 40.86
CA ARG A 61 16.45 10.99 42.29
C ARG A 61 17.57 11.98 42.55
N HIS A 62 17.34 12.87 43.51
CA HIS A 62 18.37 13.77 44.04
C HIS A 62 19.59 13.04 44.61
N ARG A 63 20.73 13.73 44.57
CA ARG A 63 21.98 13.24 45.14
C ARG A 63 21.90 13.25 46.67
N GLN A 64 22.32 12.17 47.32
CA GLN A 64 22.32 12.09 48.78
C GLN A 64 23.37 13.03 49.40
N GLY A 65 23.00 13.73 50.48
CA GLY A 65 23.92 14.57 51.26
C GLY A 65 24.07 16.02 50.78
N TYR A 66 23.34 16.42 49.74
CA TYR A 66 23.30 17.80 49.22
C TYR A 66 21.87 18.36 49.27
N ALA A 67 21.73 19.67 49.05
CA ALA A 67 20.41 20.27 48.83
C ALA A 67 19.77 19.65 47.56
N ALA A 68 18.47 19.40 47.62
CA ALA A 68 17.74 18.84 46.47
C ALA A 68 17.82 19.82 45.30
N SER A 69 18.38 19.38 44.17
CA SER A 69 18.41 20.15 42.93
C SER A 69 17.70 19.40 41.81
N VAL A 70 16.99 20.14 40.96
CA VAL A 70 16.38 19.62 39.74
C VAL A 70 17.43 19.07 38.78
N ASP A 71 18.63 19.66 38.73
CA ASP A 71 19.73 19.20 37.89
C ASP A 71 20.21 17.78 38.23
N ASP A 72 19.97 17.32 39.46
CA ASP A 72 20.30 15.94 39.87
C ASP A 72 19.35 14.90 39.23
N MET A 73 18.21 15.33 38.68
CA MET A 73 17.24 14.46 38.01
C MET A 73 17.71 14.09 36.61
N MET A 74 17.39 12.87 36.17
CA MET A 74 17.68 12.41 34.81
C MET A 74 16.84 13.16 33.76
N PHE A 75 15.65 13.61 34.16
CA PHE A 75 14.76 14.41 33.32
C PHE A 75 13.90 15.31 34.20
N TYR A 76 13.65 16.52 33.74
CA TYR A 76 12.61 17.39 34.25
C TYR A 76 12.05 18.23 33.11
N ALA A 77 10.73 18.44 33.10
CA ALA A 77 10.11 19.42 32.24
C ALA A 77 8.82 19.95 32.84
N SER A 78 8.56 21.23 32.59
CA SER A 78 7.24 21.85 32.74
C SER A 78 6.56 21.92 31.38
N PHE A 79 5.26 21.68 31.35
CA PHE A 79 4.48 21.55 30.12
C PHE A 79 3.34 22.58 30.06
N GLN A 80 3.09 23.07 28.86
CA GLN A 80 1.85 23.77 28.54
C GLN A 80 0.68 22.78 28.47
N VAL A 81 -0.52 23.32 28.27
CA VAL A 81 -1.72 22.53 28.01
C VAL A 81 -1.44 21.55 26.86
N PRO A 82 -1.56 20.23 27.08
CA PRO A 82 -1.41 19.28 25.99
C PRO A 82 -2.62 19.34 25.05
N GLU A 83 -2.40 19.02 23.78
CA GLU A 83 -3.42 19.07 22.73
C GLU A 83 -3.65 17.68 22.14
N LEU A 84 -4.91 17.38 21.81
CA LEU A 84 -5.31 16.13 21.16
C LEU A 84 -5.96 16.44 19.81
N SER A 85 -5.37 15.94 18.72
CA SER A 85 -5.96 16.06 17.38
C SER A 85 -6.11 14.69 16.73
N PHE A 86 -7.31 14.35 16.28
CA PHE A 86 -7.59 13.03 15.73
C PHE A 86 -7.19 12.95 14.26
N ILE A 87 -6.49 11.87 13.91
CA ILE A 87 -6.09 11.60 12.52
C ILE A 87 -7.15 10.70 11.85
N CYS A 88 -7.65 9.73 12.61
CA CYS A 88 -8.58 8.71 12.17
C CYS A 88 -9.36 8.15 13.37
N ASN A 89 -10.15 7.09 13.18
CA ASN A 89 -10.95 6.48 14.24
C ASN A 89 -10.14 5.59 15.20
N HIS A 90 -8.85 5.40 14.92
CA HIS A 90 -7.98 4.48 15.68
C HIS A 90 -6.78 5.17 16.33
N GLU A 91 -6.33 6.30 15.78
CA GLU A 91 -5.15 7.02 16.24
C GLU A 91 -5.38 8.54 16.30
N ALA A 92 -4.83 9.15 17.35
CA ALA A 92 -4.79 10.59 17.53
C ALA A 92 -3.35 11.07 17.72
N GLU A 93 -3.07 12.32 17.33
CA GLU A 93 -1.85 13.01 17.74
C GLU A 93 -2.05 13.62 19.12
N PHE A 94 -1.21 13.22 20.08
CA PHE A 94 -1.08 13.84 21.38
C PHE A 94 0.15 14.74 21.39
N ARG A 95 -0.07 16.04 21.55
CA ARG A 95 0.99 17.06 21.51
C ARG A 95 1.26 17.58 22.90
N ILE A 96 2.53 17.60 23.27
CA ILE A 96 3.00 18.10 24.56
C ILE A 96 4.05 19.16 24.27
N ARG A 97 3.86 20.37 24.80
CA ARG A 97 4.80 21.48 24.59
C ARG A 97 5.47 21.86 25.90
N VAL A 98 6.78 22.08 25.87
CA VAL A 98 7.54 22.65 26.99
C VAL A 98 7.07 24.07 27.24
N ALA A 99 6.90 24.45 28.51
CA ALA A 99 6.47 25.78 28.92
C ALA A 99 7.31 26.90 28.25
N ASP A 100 6.66 28.02 27.93
CA ASP A 100 7.31 29.19 27.35
C ASP A 100 7.94 30.07 28.44
N GLU A 101 8.75 31.04 28.01
CA GLU A 101 9.31 32.05 28.90
C GLU A 101 8.22 32.92 29.54
N SER A 102 8.14 32.91 30.88
CA SER A 102 7.37 33.90 31.64
C SER A 102 8.26 35.09 31.97
N ASP A 103 7.80 36.30 31.70
CA ASP A 103 8.58 37.54 31.72
C ASP A 103 9.26 37.91 33.08
N ASP A 104 8.98 37.20 34.18
CA ASP A 104 9.37 37.65 35.54
C ASP A 104 10.24 36.69 36.39
N VAL A 105 10.60 35.48 35.93
CA VAL A 105 11.43 34.52 36.72
C VAL A 105 12.42 33.75 35.83
N GLU A 106 13.64 33.51 36.33
CA GLU A 106 14.70 32.81 35.60
C GLU A 106 14.26 31.45 35.00
N PRO A 107 14.78 31.08 33.81
CA PRO A 107 14.09 30.28 32.83
C PRO A 107 14.43 28.78 32.93
N TYR A 108 14.03 28.10 34.01
CA TYR A 108 14.27 26.65 34.11
C TYR A 108 13.04 25.82 33.69
N TYR A 109 12.83 25.67 32.37
CA TYR A 109 11.67 24.96 31.82
C TYR A 109 11.86 23.45 31.70
N GLY A 110 13.10 22.97 31.66
CA GLY A 110 13.39 21.55 31.64
C GLY A 110 14.80 21.19 31.17
N HIS A 111 15.18 19.94 31.43
CA HIS A 111 16.42 19.32 30.97
C HIS A 111 16.24 17.80 30.84
N PHE A 112 17.17 17.18 30.13
CA PHE A 112 17.27 15.73 30.02
C PHE A 112 18.74 15.30 30.03
N ASN A 113 19.02 14.12 30.60
CA ASN A 113 20.36 13.57 30.63
C ASN A 113 20.58 12.58 29.47
N LEU A 114 21.71 12.70 28.76
CA LEU A 114 22.04 11.80 27.65
C LEU A 114 22.29 10.34 28.06
N ASP A 115 22.51 10.03 29.33
CA ASP A 115 22.65 8.65 29.84
C ASP A 115 21.31 7.94 30.05
N SER A 116 20.41 8.06 29.08
CA SER A 116 19.07 7.49 29.11
C SER A 116 19.04 5.97 29.30
N HIS A 117 20.06 5.25 28.82
CA HIS A 117 20.20 3.80 28.97
C HIS A 117 20.36 3.33 30.44
N ARG A 118 20.77 4.23 31.35
CA ARG A 118 20.88 3.95 32.80
C ARG A 118 19.73 4.58 33.59
N ALA A 119 18.79 5.22 32.91
CA ALA A 119 17.76 6.00 33.56
C ALA A 119 16.79 5.09 34.33
N SER A 120 16.61 5.39 35.61
CA SER A 120 15.63 4.76 36.49
C SER A 120 15.11 5.80 37.47
N GLU A 121 13.96 5.53 38.10
CA GLU A 121 13.44 6.35 39.22
C GLU A 121 14.43 6.48 40.40
N SER A 122 15.43 5.60 40.49
CA SER A 122 16.49 5.62 41.50
C SER A 122 17.81 6.21 41.02
N ALA A 123 17.94 6.55 39.74
CA ALA A 123 19.18 7.06 39.17
C ALA A 123 19.34 8.56 39.42
N THR A 124 20.59 8.99 39.61
CA THR A 124 20.98 10.40 39.68
C THR A 124 21.70 10.77 38.39
N ALA A 125 21.45 11.96 37.88
CA ALA A 125 22.06 12.48 36.67
C ALA A 125 23.55 12.77 36.83
N GLU A 126 24.28 12.54 35.74
CA GLU A 126 25.62 13.07 35.56
C GLU A 126 25.51 14.48 34.98
N LEU A 127 25.78 15.50 35.81
CA LEU A 127 25.53 16.91 35.49
C LEU A 127 26.17 17.36 34.17
N SER A 128 27.37 16.85 33.84
CA SER A 128 28.06 17.17 32.59
C SER A 128 27.36 16.67 31.33
N ARG A 129 26.33 15.83 31.48
CA ARG A 129 25.55 15.22 30.40
C ARG A 129 24.11 15.68 30.36
N ASN A 130 23.74 16.62 31.23
CA ASN A 130 22.46 17.30 31.15
C ASN A 130 22.45 18.22 29.93
N GLN A 131 21.36 18.16 29.17
CA GLN A 131 21.04 19.10 28.12
C GLN A 131 19.74 19.83 28.47
N SER A 132 19.74 21.15 28.29
CA SER A 132 18.55 21.97 28.51
C SER A 132 17.53 21.74 27.39
N LEU A 133 16.25 21.68 27.77
CA LEU A 133 15.14 21.73 26.82
C LEU A 133 14.87 23.19 26.44
N LYS A 134 14.70 23.45 25.15
CA LYS A 134 14.33 24.79 24.68
C LYS A 134 12.86 25.07 25.01
N PRO A 135 12.50 26.30 25.43
CA PRO A 135 11.11 26.72 25.56
C PRO A 135 10.33 26.48 24.26
N GLY A 136 9.06 26.14 24.37
CA GLY A 136 8.20 25.89 23.21
C GLY A 136 8.51 24.60 22.42
N THR A 137 9.48 23.78 22.85
CA THR A 137 9.75 22.47 22.22
C THR A 137 8.49 21.61 22.27
N THR A 138 8.03 21.14 21.12
CA THR A 138 6.80 20.36 20.97
C THR A 138 7.15 18.91 20.63
N PHE A 139 6.59 17.99 21.42
CA PHE A 139 6.66 16.55 21.18
C PHE A 139 5.31 16.08 20.67
N VAL A 140 5.29 15.38 19.53
CA VAL A 140 4.05 14.87 18.94
C VAL A 140 4.08 13.36 18.90
N PHE A 141 3.13 12.74 19.58
CA PHE A 141 2.95 11.30 19.65
C PHE A 141 1.76 10.88 18.82
N ARG A 142 1.89 9.80 18.06
CA ARG A 142 0.74 9.05 17.54
C ARG A 142 0.32 8.04 18.59
N VAL A 143 -0.90 8.20 19.09
CA VAL A 143 -1.44 7.42 20.20
C VAL A 143 -2.65 6.63 19.70
N PRO A 144 -2.59 5.30 19.70
CA PRO A 144 -3.76 4.47 19.47
C PRO A 144 -4.81 4.73 20.54
N PHE A 145 -6.08 4.68 20.18
CA PHE A 145 -7.17 4.82 21.13
C PHE A 145 -8.31 3.86 20.84
N ARG A 146 -9.19 3.72 21.81
CA ARG A 146 -10.46 2.99 21.65
C ARG A 146 -11.57 3.74 22.35
N THR A 147 -12.78 3.61 21.82
CA THR A 147 -13.99 4.06 22.48
C THR A 147 -14.64 2.87 23.18
N THR A 148 -15.01 3.04 24.44
CA THR A 148 -15.70 2.00 25.23
C THR A 148 -16.98 2.56 25.79
N ASP A 149 -18.08 1.84 25.61
CA ASP A 149 -19.40 2.27 26.05
C ASP A 149 -19.76 1.68 27.42
N PHE A 150 -20.36 2.50 28.27
CA PHE A 150 -21.00 2.10 29.51
C PHE A 150 -22.50 2.36 29.42
N GLN A 151 -23.28 1.30 29.59
CA GLN A 151 -24.73 1.40 29.66
C GLN A 151 -25.17 1.60 31.11
N GLY A 152 -25.83 2.71 31.38
CA GLY A 152 -26.44 3.02 32.68
C GLY A 152 -27.96 3.12 32.57
N ASN A 153 -28.67 2.63 33.58
CA ASN A 153 -30.11 2.86 33.74
C ASN A 153 -30.34 3.58 35.08
N ALA A 154 -30.58 4.89 35.01
CA ALA A 154 -30.85 5.71 36.17
C ALA A 154 -32.02 6.65 35.86
N ALA A 155 -33.13 6.47 36.56
CA ALA A 155 -34.36 7.25 36.38
C ALA A 155 -34.15 8.77 36.62
N LEU A 156 -33.09 9.16 37.34
CA LEU A 156 -32.72 10.57 37.55
C LEU A 156 -32.10 11.24 36.31
N ILE A 157 -31.56 10.46 35.38
CA ILE A 157 -30.89 10.95 34.17
C ILE A 157 -31.86 10.99 32.97
N GLY A 158 -33.03 10.36 33.12
CA GLY A 158 -34.10 10.32 32.11
C GLY A 158 -34.75 8.93 32.06
N ASN A 159 -35.86 8.82 31.32
CA ASN A 159 -36.42 7.53 30.95
C ASN A 159 -35.57 6.97 29.81
N GLY A 160 -34.88 5.84 30.00
CA GLY A 160 -34.11 5.21 28.93
C GLY A 160 -32.82 4.53 29.40
N ASN A 161 -32.20 3.78 28.47
CA ASN A 161 -30.84 3.30 28.61
C ASN A 161 -29.89 4.40 28.16
N HIS A 162 -29.10 4.94 29.08
CA HIS A 162 -28.12 5.99 28.78
C HIS A 162 -26.80 5.33 28.38
N VAL A 163 -26.24 5.73 27.24
CA VAL A 163 -24.91 5.27 26.80
C VAL A 163 -23.91 6.38 27.05
N LEU A 164 -22.99 6.13 27.98
CA LEU A 164 -21.83 6.98 28.22
C LEU A 164 -20.61 6.32 27.58
N SER A 165 -20.07 6.94 26.54
CA SER A 165 -18.88 6.46 25.85
C SER A 165 -17.63 7.13 26.41
N TRP A 166 -16.56 6.37 26.60
CA TRP A 166 -15.26 6.87 27.06
C TRP A 166 -14.23 6.67 25.96
N LEU A 167 -13.39 7.68 25.74
CA LEU A 167 -12.19 7.58 24.93
C LEU A 167 -11.03 7.14 25.81
N VAL A 168 -10.36 6.05 25.46
CA VAL A 168 -9.20 5.52 26.18
C VAL A 168 -7.99 5.56 25.26
N LEU A 169 -7.04 6.46 25.56
CA LEU A 169 -5.75 6.56 24.89
C LEU A 169 -4.79 5.47 25.39
N ASP A 170 -4.12 4.76 24.48
CA ASP A 170 -3.11 3.75 24.81
C ASP A 170 -1.70 4.34 24.74
N TYR A 171 -1.35 5.10 25.78
CA TYR A 171 -0.04 5.73 25.93
C TYR A 171 1.13 4.76 25.94
N ARG A 172 0.93 3.48 26.29
CA ARG A 172 1.99 2.44 26.23
C ARG A 172 2.37 2.09 24.80
N ARG A 173 1.43 2.19 23.86
CA ARG A 173 1.64 1.94 22.43
C ARG A 173 1.92 3.22 21.63
N ALA A 174 2.00 4.37 22.30
CA ALA A 174 2.30 5.64 21.66
C ALA A 174 3.67 5.62 20.97
N LYS A 175 3.73 6.18 19.76
CA LYS A 175 4.96 6.33 18.98
C LYS A 175 5.29 7.81 18.84
N LEU A 176 6.52 8.20 19.18
CA LEU A 176 6.99 9.56 18.98
C LEU A 176 7.15 9.81 17.47
N ALA A 177 6.31 10.69 16.91
CA ALA A 177 6.27 10.96 15.48
C ALA A 177 7.23 12.08 15.07
N LYS A 178 7.29 13.15 15.86
CA LYS A 178 8.19 14.30 15.61
C LYS A 178 8.51 15.07 16.88
N ILE A 179 9.65 15.77 16.84
CA ILE A 179 10.09 16.76 17.83
C ILE A 179 10.33 18.08 17.08
N GLU A 180 9.72 19.16 17.54
CA GLU A 180 9.81 20.48 16.93
C GLU A 180 10.35 21.49 17.98
N PRO A 181 11.51 22.14 17.75
CA PRO A 181 12.42 22.00 16.61
C PRO A 181 13.15 20.65 16.60
N SER A 182 13.64 20.24 15.42
CA SER A 182 14.39 19.00 15.28
C SER A 182 15.65 18.99 16.16
N VAL A 183 15.89 17.87 16.83
CA VAL A 183 17.06 17.62 17.68
C VAL A 183 18.02 16.64 17.01
N ASP A 184 19.26 16.57 17.51
CA ASP A 184 20.23 15.57 17.08
C ASP A 184 19.84 14.15 17.51
N GLN A 185 20.36 13.14 16.80
CA GLN A 185 19.98 11.74 16.98
C GLN A 185 20.18 11.20 18.41
N PRO A 186 21.30 11.50 19.12
CA PRO A 186 21.46 11.10 20.52
C PRO A 186 20.38 11.69 21.44
N SER A 187 20.05 12.96 21.25
CA SER A 187 18.99 13.64 22.03
C SER A 187 17.62 13.07 21.72
N PHE A 188 17.33 12.75 20.46
CA PHE A 188 16.08 12.10 20.07
C PHE A 188 15.90 10.77 20.81
N GLN A 189 16.91 9.90 20.81
CA GLN A 189 16.86 8.60 21.50
C GLN A 189 16.71 8.75 23.02
N ALA A 190 17.40 9.72 23.63
CA ALA A 190 17.26 10.00 25.06
C ALA A 190 15.86 10.47 25.41
N LEU A 191 15.32 11.45 24.67
CA LEU A 191 13.98 12.00 24.85
C LEU A 191 12.89 10.95 24.62
N GLU A 192 13.04 10.07 23.64
CA GLU A 192 12.10 8.98 23.39
C GLU A 192 11.94 8.08 24.64
N ILE A 193 13.04 7.74 25.31
CA ILE A 193 13.03 6.92 26.53
C ILE A 193 12.30 7.64 27.68
N TYR A 194 12.66 8.89 27.96
CA TYR A 194 12.04 9.66 29.04
C TYR A 194 10.56 9.92 28.79
N LEU A 195 10.20 10.32 27.58
CA LEU A 195 8.81 10.63 27.25
C LEU A 195 7.94 9.37 27.18
N ARG A 196 8.49 8.20 26.79
CA ARG A 196 7.78 6.93 26.92
C ARG A 196 7.50 6.57 28.38
N ALA A 197 8.45 6.83 29.27
CA ALA A 197 8.25 6.66 30.72
C ALA A 197 7.19 7.65 31.25
N TYR A 198 7.21 8.90 30.80
CA TYR A 198 6.22 9.92 31.14
C TYR A 198 4.80 9.50 30.70
N LEU A 199 4.62 9.08 29.44
CA LEU A 199 3.33 8.62 28.92
C LEU A 199 2.81 7.38 29.68
N SER A 200 3.70 6.45 30.01
CA SER A 200 3.36 5.30 30.85
C SER A 200 2.91 5.72 32.26
N PHE A 201 3.54 6.76 32.81
CA PHE A 201 3.20 7.35 34.10
C PHE A 201 1.84 8.07 34.05
N LEU A 202 1.54 8.84 33.01
CA LEU A 202 0.23 9.46 32.80
C LEU A 202 -0.89 8.42 32.73
N GLN A 203 -0.65 7.29 32.05
CA GLN A 203 -1.61 6.20 31.98
C GLN A 203 -1.87 5.58 33.36
N ALA A 204 -0.81 5.34 34.14
CA ALA A 204 -0.93 4.84 35.52
C ALA A 204 -1.67 5.82 36.44
N ALA A 205 -1.55 7.13 36.19
CA ALA A 205 -2.25 8.19 36.90
C ALA A 205 -3.72 8.38 36.47
N GLY A 206 -4.17 7.70 35.39
CA GLY A 206 -5.54 7.83 34.87
C GLY A 206 -5.74 8.97 33.85
N HIS A 207 -4.70 9.71 33.46
CA HIS A 207 -4.76 10.83 32.50
C HIS A 207 -4.90 10.42 31.02
N HIS A 208 -5.48 9.25 30.78
CA HIS A 208 -5.63 8.63 29.45
C HIS A 208 -7.09 8.31 29.10
N VAL A 209 -8.02 8.58 30.02
CA VAL A 209 -9.45 8.31 29.86
C VAL A 209 -10.22 9.62 29.84
N PHE A 210 -11.05 9.81 28.81
CA PHE A 210 -11.88 11.01 28.65
C PHE A 210 -13.33 10.61 28.40
N LEU A 211 -14.28 11.44 28.84
CA LEU A 211 -15.69 11.25 28.54
C LEU A 211 -15.97 11.73 27.12
N SER A 212 -16.60 10.90 26.30
CA SER A 212 -17.12 11.32 25.00
C SER A 212 -18.39 12.16 25.16
N LEU A 213 -18.88 12.68 24.05
CA LEU A 213 -20.15 13.40 24.01
C LEU A 213 -21.28 12.46 24.51
N PRO A 214 -22.07 12.88 25.51
CA PRO A 214 -23.07 12.00 26.10
C PRO A 214 -24.28 11.83 25.16
N SER A 215 -24.79 10.60 25.03
CA SER A 215 -26.03 10.31 24.30
C SER A 215 -27.14 9.93 25.27
N PHE A 216 -28.18 10.76 25.34
CA PHE A 216 -29.35 10.57 26.21
C PHE A 216 -30.66 10.37 25.43
N SER A 217 -30.60 10.11 24.12
CA SER A 217 -31.79 9.92 23.30
C SER A 217 -32.22 8.47 23.23
N ASP A 218 -33.53 8.22 23.30
CA ASP A 218 -34.17 6.92 23.05
C ASP A 218 -34.15 6.49 21.57
N ALA A 219 -33.67 7.36 20.66
CA ALA A 219 -33.58 7.05 19.24
C ALA A 219 -32.47 6.01 18.99
N GLU A 220 -32.79 4.97 18.20
CA GLU A 220 -31.81 4.00 17.71
C GLU A 220 -30.77 4.72 16.83
N GLY A 221 -29.61 5.01 17.41
CA GLY A 221 -28.54 5.74 16.75
C GLY A 221 -27.82 6.62 17.77
N GLY A 222 -26.69 6.14 18.28
CA GLY A 222 -25.82 6.95 19.13
C GLY A 222 -25.31 8.20 18.39
N VAL A 223 -24.53 9.02 19.09
CA VAL A 223 -23.86 10.17 18.49
C VAL A 223 -22.87 9.65 17.46
N ASP A 224 -23.09 9.98 16.19
CA ASP A 224 -22.19 9.59 15.12
C ASP A 224 -20.89 10.41 15.19
N ILE A 225 -19.75 9.72 15.28
CA ILE A 225 -18.43 10.30 15.48
C ILE A 225 -17.44 9.56 14.58
N HIS A 226 -17.05 10.22 13.49
CA HIS A 226 -16.07 9.72 12.55
C HIS A 226 -14.95 10.73 12.34
N TYR A 227 -13.85 10.55 13.05
CA TYR A 227 -12.69 11.45 12.98
C TYR A 227 -12.01 11.44 11.62
N SER A 228 -12.04 10.30 10.92
CA SER A 228 -11.45 10.13 9.59
C SER A 228 -12.13 10.96 8.49
N GLU A 229 -13.29 11.57 8.73
CA GLU A 229 -13.96 12.44 7.76
C GLU A 229 -13.57 13.92 7.92
N VAL A 230 -13.10 14.31 9.11
CA VAL A 230 -12.75 15.70 9.45
C VAL A 230 -11.24 15.91 9.39
N ILE A 231 -10.56 15.18 8.51
CA ILE A 231 -9.10 15.25 8.38
C ILE A 231 -8.72 16.65 7.91
N THR A 232 -8.13 17.44 8.80
CA THR A 232 -7.59 18.77 8.51
C THR A 232 -6.07 18.77 8.34
N HIS A 233 -5.37 17.73 8.84
CA HIS A 233 -3.91 17.66 8.85
C HIS A 233 -3.37 16.37 8.23
N GLN A 234 -2.45 16.53 7.28
CA GLN A 234 -1.89 15.50 6.40
C GLN A 234 -0.66 14.77 7.00
N SER A 235 -0.71 14.33 8.26
CA SER A 235 0.33 13.44 8.80
C SER A 235 0.16 12.01 8.25
N ARG A 236 0.31 11.86 6.93
CA ARG A 236 0.18 10.59 6.22
C ARG A 236 1.40 9.72 6.51
N LEU A 237 1.16 8.47 6.88
CA LEU A 237 2.23 7.49 6.97
C LEU A 237 2.80 7.24 5.56
N GLN A 238 4.02 6.72 5.48
CA GLN A 238 4.64 6.27 4.22
C GLN A 238 4.59 4.74 4.07
N GLU A 239 4.16 4.05 5.12
CA GLU A 239 4.02 2.60 5.18
C GLU A 239 2.78 2.20 6.00
N VAL A 240 2.26 1.02 5.71
CA VAL A 240 1.20 0.35 6.47
C VAL A 240 1.57 -1.11 6.67
N HIS A 241 1.57 -1.59 7.91
CA HIS A 241 2.04 -2.95 8.24
C HIS A 241 3.43 -3.30 7.65
N GLY A 242 4.32 -2.30 7.53
CA GLY A 242 5.65 -2.46 6.94
C GLY A 242 5.68 -2.60 5.41
N VAL A 243 4.56 -2.34 4.73
CA VAL A 243 4.47 -2.24 3.27
C VAL A 243 4.51 -0.76 2.89
N ALA A 244 5.44 -0.38 2.00
CA ALA A 244 5.55 0.99 1.53
C ALA A 244 4.34 1.36 0.65
N ILE A 245 3.82 2.57 0.81
CA ILE A 245 2.68 3.06 0.03
C ILE A 245 3.00 3.11 -1.47
N THR A 246 4.26 3.36 -1.82
CA THR A 246 4.74 3.32 -3.20
C THR A 246 4.50 1.95 -3.84
N ASP A 247 4.64 0.87 -3.09
CA ASP A 247 4.45 -0.50 -3.60
C ASP A 247 2.96 -0.82 -3.79
N ILE A 248 2.11 -0.35 -2.86
CA ILE A 248 0.65 -0.43 -2.98
C ILE A 248 0.17 0.33 -4.23
N ASN A 249 0.63 1.57 -4.40
CA ASN A 249 0.25 2.38 -5.56
C ASN A 249 0.78 1.81 -6.89
N LYS A 250 1.97 1.18 -6.88
CA LYS A 250 2.50 0.46 -8.05
C LYS A 250 1.66 -0.78 -8.38
N TYR A 251 1.24 -1.53 -7.37
CA TYR A 251 0.35 -2.69 -7.54
C TYR A 251 -0.99 -2.25 -8.15
N LEU A 252 -1.63 -1.22 -7.59
CA LEU A 252 -2.88 -0.67 -8.09
C LEU A 252 -2.75 -0.09 -9.51
N SER A 253 -1.66 0.60 -9.82
CA SER A 253 -1.38 1.07 -11.18
C SER A 253 -1.27 -0.09 -12.18
N THR A 254 -0.67 -1.21 -11.76
CA THR A 254 -0.60 -2.43 -12.57
C THR A 254 -1.97 -3.07 -12.76
N ALA A 255 -2.80 -3.13 -11.70
CA ALA A 255 -4.17 -3.63 -11.77
C ALA A 255 -5.05 -2.77 -12.69
N TRP A 256 -4.97 -1.45 -12.54
CA TRP A 256 -5.65 -0.48 -13.40
C TRP A 256 -5.25 -0.64 -14.86
N LEU A 257 -3.94 -0.75 -15.14
CA LEU A 257 -3.47 -0.85 -16.51
C LEU A 257 -3.91 -2.15 -17.19
N LYS A 258 -3.98 -3.27 -16.45
CA LYS A 258 -4.60 -4.51 -16.94
C LYS A 258 -6.07 -4.29 -17.31
N ALA A 259 -6.84 -3.61 -16.45
CA ALA A 259 -8.24 -3.28 -16.74
C ALA A 259 -8.38 -2.35 -17.96
N ALA A 260 -7.50 -1.35 -18.10
CA ALA A 260 -7.50 -0.41 -19.23
C ALA A 260 -7.17 -1.10 -20.56
N MET A 261 -6.25 -2.08 -20.54
CA MET A 261 -5.96 -2.91 -21.71
C MET A 261 -7.17 -3.76 -22.12
N LEU A 262 -7.91 -4.31 -21.16
CA LEU A 262 -9.13 -5.09 -21.42
C LEU A 262 -10.27 -4.21 -21.96
N ALA A 263 -10.43 -2.98 -21.44
CA ALA A 263 -11.42 -2.02 -21.95
C ALA A 263 -11.16 -1.63 -23.43
N SER A 264 -9.90 -1.73 -23.86
CA SER A 264 -9.44 -1.40 -25.21
C SER A 264 -9.58 -2.54 -26.23
N GLY A 265 -10.17 -3.69 -25.87
CA GLY A 265 -10.34 -4.84 -26.76
C GLY A 265 -11.24 -4.60 -28.00
N PRO A 266 -11.24 -5.52 -28.98
CA PRO A 266 -11.95 -5.37 -30.26
C PRO A 266 -13.45 -5.04 -30.09
N GLU A 267 -13.99 -4.22 -31.00
CA GLU A 267 -15.36 -3.71 -30.96
C GLU A 267 -16.41 -4.83 -30.83
N GLY A 268 -17.34 -4.66 -29.87
CA GLY A 268 -18.58 -5.43 -29.79
C GLY A 268 -18.66 -6.52 -28.71
N GLN A 269 -17.61 -6.81 -27.94
CA GLN A 269 -17.62 -7.89 -26.95
C GLN A 269 -16.98 -7.50 -25.62
N ILE A 270 -17.73 -6.78 -24.78
CA ILE A 270 -17.40 -6.59 -23.36
C ILE A 270 -17.86 -7.84 -22.61
N TYR A 271 -16.99 -8.86 -22.52
CA TYR A 271 -17.31 -10.12 -21.81
C TYR A 271 -17.10 -10.04 -20.30
N ASP A 272 -16.24 -9.15 -19.81
CA ASP A 272 -15.87 -9.06 -18.40
C ASP A 272 -16.00 -7.63 -17.88
N ARG A 273 -17.25 -7.23 -17.57
CA ARG A 273 -17.56 -5.89 -17.02
C ARG A 273 -16.84 -5.64 -15.69
N PRO A 274 -16.81 -6.58 -14.72
CA PRO A 274 -16.02 -6.41 -13.52
C PRO A 274 -14.54 -6.18 -13.85
N GLY A 275 -13.94 -6.98 -14.74
CA GLY A 275 -12.55 -6.86 -15.14
C GLY A 275 -12.14 -5.50 -15.72
N ILE A 276 -13.03 -4.77 -16.39
CA ILE A 276 -12.74 -3.44 -16.95
C ILE A 276 -13.09 -2.28 -16.02
N SER A 277 -13.86 -2.53 -14.96
CA SER A 277 -14.49 -1.48 -14.14
C SER A 277 -13.50 -0.57 -13.43
N LEU A 278 -12.25 -1.02 -13.20
CA LEU A 278 -11.20 -0.20 -12.61
C LEU A 278 -10.71 0.92 -13.55
N ALA A 279 -10.90 0.78 -14.86
CA ALA A 279 -10.43 1.71 -15.88
C ALA A 279 -11.55 2.47 -16.60
N GLU A 280 -12.71 1.83 -16.81
CA GLU A 280 -13.86 2.45 -17.46
C GLU A 280 -15.16 1.98 -16.81
N TYR A 281 -16.14 2.86 -16.66
CA TYR A 281 -17.49 2.49 -16.26
C TYR A 281 -18.57 3.31 -16.94
N GLN A 282 -19.63 2.64 -17.39
CA GLN A 282 -20.83 3.27 -17.94
C GLN A 282 -22.05 2.97 -17.06
N SER A 283 -22.80 4.02 -16.74
CA SER A 283 -24.00 3.94 -15.89
C SER A 283 -25.08 2.96 -16.37
N THR A 284 -25.10 2.58 -17.66
CA THR A 284 -26.06 1.60 -18.20
C THR A 284 -25.71 0.15 -17.87
N TRP A 285 -24.52 -0.13 -17.34
CA TRP A 285 -24.08 -1.50 -17.03
C TRP A 285 -24.85 -2.10 -15.86
N LEU A 286 -25.20 -1.27 -14.88
CA LEU A 286 -26.20 -1.58 -13.86
C LEU A 286 -27.52 -0.96 -14.33
N SER A 287 -28.57 -1.77 -14.40
CA SER A 287 -29.86 -1.41 -14.98
C SER A 287 -30.64 -0.41 -14.10
N GLN A 288 -30.08 0.77 -13.84
CA GLN A 288 -30.69 1.82 -13.05
C GLN A 288 -31.30 2.90 -13.94
N ARG A 289 -32.57 3.22 -13.66
CA ARG A 289 -33.22 4.43 -14.17
C ARG A 289 -32.70 5.61 -13.37
N SER A 290 -31.64 6.24 -13.87
CA SER A 290 -31.17 7.55 -13.42
C SER A 290 -31.67 8.60 -14.40
N ASP A 291 -31.94 9.80 -13.92
CA ASP A 291 -32.24 10.99 -14.72
C ASP A 291 -30.99 11.51 -15.46
N VAL A 292 -29.81 11.15 -14.97
CA VAL A 292 -28.52 11.43 -15.59
C VAL A 292 -27.75 10.14 -15.80
N HIS A 293 -27.34 9.90 -17.04
CA HIS A 293 -26.42 8.83 -17.43
C HIS A 293 -25.00 9.38 -17.49
N PHE A 294 -24.03 8.58 -17.11
CA PHE A 294 -22.62 8.96 -17.15
C PHE A 294 -21.75 7.84 -17.70
N HIS A 295 -20.60 8.27 -18.24
CA HIS A 295 -19.49 7.45 -18.66
C HIS A 295 -18.22 8.02 -18.00
N PHE A 296 -17.56 7.20 -17.20
CA PHE A 296 -16.33 7.55 -16.50
C PHE A 296 -15.16 6.77 -17.08
N THR A 297 -14.10 7.50 -17.43
CA THR A 297 -12.77 6.95 -17.65
C THR A 297 -11.92 7.25 -16.43
N PHE A 298 -11.37 6.21 -15.81
CA PHE A 298 -10.58 6.31 -14.60
C PHE A 298 -9.09 6.32 -14.90
N GLY A 299 -8.35 7.09 -14.11
CA GLY A 299 -6.92 6.92 -13.93
C GLY A 299 -6.61 5.89 -12.85
N PRO A 300 -5.34 5.53 -12.62
CA PRO A 300 -4.96 4.60 -11.57
C PRO A 300 -5.34 5.17 -10.19
N PRO A 301 -5.98 4.38 -9.31
CA PRO A 301 -6.35 4.85 -7.98
C PRO A 301 -5.11 5.05 -7.10
N GLU A 302 -5.15 6.07 -6.25
CA GLU A 302 -4.03 6.46 -5.37
C GLU A 302 -4.39 6.24 -3.90
N VAL A 303 -3.60 5.44 -3.20
CA VAL A 303 -3.76 5.17 -1.76
C VAL A 303 -2.87 6.11 -0.94
N SER A 304 -3.43 6.60 0.15
CA SER A 304 -2.69 7.23 1.24
C SER A 304 -3.12 6.65 2.58
N VAL A 305 -2.18 6.51 3.51
CA VAL A 305 -2.41 5.80 4.77
C VAL A 305 -2.70 6.80 5.89
N LEU A 306 -3.80 6.58 6.60
CA LEU A 306 -4.12 7.32 7.82
C LEU A 306 -3.45 6.67 9.01
N CYS A 307 -3.68 5.39 9.24
CA CYS A 307 -3.04 4.55 10.26
C CYS A 307 -2.89 3.12 9.73
N ASN A 308 -2.48 2.16 10.57
CA ASN A 308 -2.37 0.78 10.11
C ASN A 308 -3.73 0.15 9.73
N ASP A 309 -4.83 0.68 10.28
CA ASP A 309 -6.17 0.10 10.14
C ASP A 309 -7.09 0.92 9.22
N GLU A 310 -6.67 2.08 8.71
CA GLU A 310 -7.48 2.95 7.83
C GLU A 310 -6.63 3.61 6.74
N VAL A 311 -7.18 3.61 5.52
CA VAL A 311 -6.58 4.21 4.34
C VAL A 311 -7.58 5.10 3.60
N VAL A 312 -7.07 6.11 2.91
CA VAL A 312 -7.83 6.89 1.93
C VAL A 312 -7.45 6.43 0.54
N VAL A 313 -8.43 5.94 -0.22
CA VAL A 313 -8.30 5.66 -1.66
C VAL A 313 -8.85 6.85 -2.42
N ASN A 314 -8.04 7.44 -3.28
CA ASN A 314 -8.45 8.50 -4.20
C ASN A 314 -8.74 7.84 -5.55
N PHE A 315 -10.01 7.80 -5.92
CA PHE A 315 -10.44 7.37 -7.25
C PHE A 315 -10.25 8.54 -8.22
N VAL A 316 -9.26 8.39 -9.11
CA VAL A 316 -8.94 9.38 -10.12
C VAL A 316 -9.84 9.15 -11.33
N ILE A 317 -10.62 10.15 -11.70
CA ILE A 317 -11.50 10.15 -12.85
C ILE A 317 -10.88 11.10 -13.87
N ASP A 318 -10.21 10.52 -14.87
CA ASP A 318 -9.53 11.27 -15.92
C ASP A 318 -10.55 12.05 -16.76
N GLU A 319 -11.69 11.42 -17.09
CA GLU A 319 -12.78 12.03 -17.86
C GLU A 319 -14.14 11.57 -17.31
N ALA A 320 -15.01 12.53 -16.98
CA ALA A 320 -16.38 12.30 -16.55
C ALA A 320 -17.38 12.96 -17.51
N SER A 321 -18.02 12.15 -18.36
CA SER A 321 -19.00 12.62 -19.34
C SER A 321 -20.43 12.25 -18.93
N PHE A 322 -21.32 13.24 -18.96
CA PHE A 322 -22.72 13.11 -18.55
C PHE A 322 -23.68 13.28 -19.72
N TYR A 323 -24.80 12.57 -19.71
CA TYR A 323 -25.76 12.44 -20.80
C TYR A 323 -27.20 12.42 -20.27
N GLN A 324 -28.15 12.91 -21.07
CA GLN A 324 -29.58 12.87 -20.75
C GLN A 324 -30.23 11.51 -21.08
N SER A 325 -29.57 10.67 -21.88
CA SER A 325 -30.07 9.37 -22.32
C SER A 325 -28.99 8.31 -22.20
N ASP A 326 -29.42 7.05 -22.30
CA ASP A 326 -28.56 5.86 -22.37
C ASP A 326 -27.72 5.77 -23.66
N ASN A 327 -27.98 6.64 -24.64
CA ASN A 327 -27.14 6.76 -25.83
C ASN A 327 -25.89 7.63 -25.59
N PHE A 328 -24.74 6.98 -25.46
CA PHE A 328 -23.43 7.62 -25.27
C PHE A 328 -22.78 8.13 -26.58
N GLU A 329 -23.37 7.87 -27.76
CA GLU A 329 -22.85 8.36 -29.04
C GLU A 329 -23.21 9.84 -29.31
N GLY A 330 -24.12 10.42 -28.52
CA GLY A 330 -24.51 11.82 -28.60
C GLY A 330 -23.51 12.79 -27.97
N SER A 331 -23.77 14.09 -28.10
CA SER A 331 -23.00 15.11 -27.39
C SER A 331 -23.25 15.03 -25.87
N SER A 332 -22.18 14.96 -25.08
CA SER A 332 -22.28 15.01 -23.62
C SER A 332 -22.93 16.33 -23.17
N LEU A 333 -23.82 16.26 -22.18
CA LEU A 333 -24.39 17.42 -21.46
C LEU A 333 -23.27 18.24 -20.81
N ARG A 334 -22.37 17.54 -20.11
CA ARG A 334 -21.19 18.09 -19.45
C ARG A 334 -20.06 17.07 -19.56
N THR A 335 -18.83 17.58 -19.63
CA THR A 335 -17.62 16.77 -19.49
C THR A 335 -16.69 17.49 -18.55
N TYR A 336 -16.17 16.75 -17.57
CA TYR A 336 -15.17 17.23 -16.63
C TYR A 336 -13.93 16.35 -16.68
N MET A 337 -12.79 16.90 -16.27
CA MET A 337 -11.50 16.22 -16.31
C MET A 337 -10.85 16.27 -14.93
N ASN A 338 -9.98 15.30 -14.65
CA ASN A 338 -9.14 15.25 -13.45
C ASN A 338 -9.92 15.34 -12.12
N TRP A 339 -11.10 14.74 -12.06
CA TRP A 339 -11.84 14.65 -10.81
C TRP A 339 -11.18 13.61 -9.90
N LYS A 340 -11.18 13.86 -8.59
CA LYS A 340 -10.73 12.89 -7.58
C LYS A 340 -11.79 12.76 -6.50
N VAL A 341 -12.23 11.54 -6.26
CA VAL A 341 -13.15 11.22 -5.16
C VAL A 341 -12.38 10.44 -4.11
N ALA A 342 -12.23 11.03 -2.92
CA ALA A 342 -11.50 10.42 -1.82
C ALA A 342 -12.47 9.67 -0.90
N VAL A 343 -12.19 8.38 -0.66
CA VAL A 343 -13.01 7.53 0.20
C VAL A 343 -12.11 6.85 1.23
N VAL A 344 -12.51 6.89 2.49
CA VAL A 344 -11.84 6.18 3.59
C VAL A 344 -12.38 4.76 3.67
N PHE A 345 -11.45 3.82 3.82
CA PHE A 345 -11.73 2.41 4.05
C PHE A 345 -10.97 1.92 5.28
N ASP A 346 -11.59 1.00 5.99
CA ASP A 346 -10.87 0.18 6.96
C ASP A 346 -9.99 -0.82 6.19
N LEU A 347 -8.80 -1.10 6.71
CA LEU A 347 -7.81 -1.97 6.11
C LEU A 347 -7.69 -3.28 6.89
N ASP A 348 -7.85 -4.39 6.19
CA ASP A 348 -7.59 -5.73 6.68
C ASP A 348 -6.23 -6.21 6.16
N TYR A 349 -5.28 -6.40 7.07
CA TYR A 349 -3.98 -6.99 6.78
C TYR A 349 -4.00 -8.49 7.07
N GLU A 350 -3.70 -9.30 6.06
CA GLU A 350 -3.71 -10.75 6.14
C GLU A 350 -2.31 -11.34 5.89
N GLU A 351 -1.87 -12.19 6.81
CA GLU A 351 -0.75 -13.12 6.62
C GLU A 351 -1.29 -14.55 6.81
N PRO A 352 -1.82 -15.19 5.74
CA PRO A 352 -2.49 -16.48 5.87
C PRO A 352 -1.53 -17.54 6.45
N PRO A 353 -1.83 -18.13 7.61
CA PRO A 353 -0.92 -19.09 8.24
C PRO A 353 -0.75 -20.36 7.41
N GLU A 354 -1.77 -20.72 6.64
CA GLU A 354 -1.76 -21.84 5.68
C GLU A 354 -0.78 -21.64 4.51
N GLU A 355 -0.38 -20.40 4.23
CA GLU A 355 0.66 -20.07 3.22
C GLU A 355 2.05 -19.94 3.86
N GLY A 356 2.21 -20.35 5.13
CA GLY A 356 3.48 -20.36 5.85
C GLY A 356 4.11 -18.98 6.06
N GLY A 357 3.30 -17.91 6.06
CA GLY A 357 3.77 -16.52 6.17
C GLY A 357 4.50 -16.01 4.92
N ASN A 358 4.37 -16.69 3.78
CA ASN A 358 4.97 -16.26 2.52
C ASN A 358 4.13 -15.21 1.79
N VAL A 359 2.82 -15.19 2.02
CA VAL A 359 1.90 -14.27 1.36
C VAL A 359 1.49 -13.17 2.31
N ARG A 360 1.57 -11.92 1.84
CA ARG A 360 1.05 -10.73 2.52
C ARG A 360 -0.02 -10.08 1.66
N ARG A 361 -1.16 -9.75 2.26
CA ARG A 361 -2.28 -9.09 1.57
C ARG A 361 -2.75 -7.88 2.36
N CYS A 362 -3.02 -6.80 1.64
CA CYS A 362 -3.74 -5.65 2.16
C CYS A 362 -5.08 -5.55 1.44
N LYS A 363 -6.17 -5.68 2.17
CA LYS A 363 -7.53 -5.67 1.63
C LYS A 363 -8.32 -4.51 2.23
N ILE A 364 -9.00 -3.73 1.40
CA ILE A 364 -9.91 -2.69 1.88
C ILE A 364 -11.30 -3.29 2.14
N ARG A 365 -11.90 -2.93 3.27
CA ARG A 365 -13.27 -3.31 3.59
C ARG A 365 -14.23 -2.32 2.97
N MET A 366 -14.98 -2.76 1.97
CA MET A 366 -15.97 -1.91 1.29
C MET A 366 -17.14 -1.51 2.19
N ALA A 367 -17.52 -2.38 3.13
CA ALA A 367 -18.52 -2.07 4.14
C ALA A 367 -18.02 -0.99 5.10
N GLY A 368 -18.82 0.07 5.27
CA GLY A 368 -18.46 1.20 6.12
C GLY A 368 -17.53 2.22 5.45
N ALA A 369 -17.37 2.18 4.12
CA ALA A 369 -16.65 3.20 3.38
C ALA A 369 -17.26 4.59 3.60
N ARG A 370 -16.40 5.61 3.75
CA ARG A 370 -16.81 6.99 4.10
C ARG A 370 -16.24 7.99 3.09
N LEU A 371 -17.11 8.79 2.48
CA LEU A 371 -16.68 9.85 1.55
C LEU A 371 -15.97 10.98 2.30
N VAL A 372 -14.76 11.34 1.86
CA VAL A 372 -14.02 12.48 2.42
C VAL A 372 -14.07 13.65 1.45
N VAL A 373 -15.08 14.49 1.63
CA VAL A 373 -15.32 15.66 0.76
C VAL A 373 -14.11 16.60 0.75
N GLY A 374 -13.46 16.81 1.92
CA GLY A 374 -12.30 17.70 2.04
C GLY A 374 -11.04 17.22 1.31
N CYS A 375 -10.96 15.93 0.97
CA CYS A 375 -9.86 15.36 0.18
C CYS A 375 -10.24 15.12 -1.29
N SER A 376 -11.50 15.38 -1.67
CA SER A 376 -11.99 15.22 -3.04
C SER A 376 -11.81 16.51 -3.84
N THR A 377 -11.43 16.39 -5.11
CA THR A 377 -11.22 17.55 -6.01
C THR A 377 -12.09 17.44 -7.24
N PHE A 378 -12.86 18.49 -7.54
CA PHE A 378 -13.76 18.55 -8.70
C PHE A 378 -13.37 19.75 -9.58
N GLU A 379 -12.33 19.58 -10.39
CA GLU A 379 -11.80 20.64 -11.26
C GLU A 379 -12.84 21.07 -12.32
N GLY A 380 -12.88 22.37 -12.63
CA GLY A 380 -13.76 22.94 -13.65
C GLY A 380 -15.25 23.02 -13.27
N LEU A 381 -15.59 22.75 -12.02
CA LEU A 381 -16.97 22.80 -11.53
C LEU A 381 -17.42 24.24 -11.20
N ASP A 382 -18.53 24.68 -11.78
CA ASP A 382 -19.20 25.92 -11.39
C ASP A 382 -20.14 25.66 -10.21
N MET A 383 -19.84 26.28 -9.06
CA MET A 383 -20.63 26.14 -7.84
C MET A 383 -22.00 26.83 -7.89
N ASN A 384 -22.26 27.65 -8.93
CA ASN A 384 -23.55 28.32 -9.12
C ASN A 384 -24.45 27.63 -10.16
N ASP A 385 -23.96 26.59 -10.84
CA ASP A 385 -24.71 25.83 -11.83
C ASP A 385 -25.31 24.56 -11.19
N ASP A 386 -26.64 24.52 -11.07
CA ASP A 386 -27.37 23.38 -10.47
C ASP A 386 -27.05 22.05 -11.17
N ILE A 387 -26.83 22.06 -12.48
CA ILE A 387 -26.47 20.85 -13.25
C ILE A 387 -25.08 20.37 -12.84
N SER A 388 -24.12 21.29 -12.69
CA SER A 388 -22.76 20.96 -12.27
C SER A 388 -22.73 20.38 -10.85
N LEU A 389 -23.48 20.99 -9.93
CA LEU A 389 -23.64 20.46 -8.57
C LEU A 389 -24.26 19.07 -8.58
N HIS A 390 -25.32 18.86 -9.37
CA HIS A 390 -25.96 17.56 -9.51
C HIS A 390 -24.99 16.49 -10.04
N CYS A 391 -24.19 16.80 -11.08
CA CYS A 391 -23.17 15.90 -11.59
C CYS A 391 -22.16 15.49 -10.51
N ARG A 392 -21.68 16.46 -9.71
CA ARG A 392 -20.78 16.19 -8.57
C ARG A 392 -21.40 15.25 -7.54
N TYR A 393 -22.65 15.52 -7.12
CA TYR A 393 -23.33 14.68 -6.14
C TYR A 393 -23.52 13.26 -6.66
N ARG A 394 -23.97 13.09 -7.91
CA ARG A 394 -24.16 11.77 -8.52
C ARG A 394 -22.85 11.00 -8.67
N THR A 395 -21.74 11.66 -9.03
CA THR A 395 -20.43 11.00 -9.05
C THR A 395 -19.99 10.57 -7.66
N ALA A 396 -20.10 11.45 -6.66
CA ALA A 396 -19.69 11.13 -5.29
C ALA A 396 -20.52 9.98 -4.70
N GLU A 397 -21.83 10.00 -4.90
CA GLU A 397 -22.77 8.95 -4.47
C GLU A 397 -22.47 7.61 -5.17
N PHE A 398 -22.26 7.63 -6.48
CA PHE A 398 -21.90 6.42 -7.23
C PHE A 398 -20.58 5.81 -6.73
N ILE A 399 -19.52 6.63 -6.60
CA ILE A 399 -18.18 6.14 -6.23
C ILE A 399 -18.14 5.64 -4.77
N SER A 400 -18.83 6.34 -3.85
CA SER A 400 -18.84 5.95 -2.42
C SER A 400 -19.88 4.89 -2.08
N GLY A 401 -20.73 4.48 -3.03
CA GLY A 401 -21.76 3.46 -2.83
C GLY A 401 -21.65 2.34 -3.86
N GLU A 402 -22.38 2.47 -4.96
CA GLU A 402 -22.59 1.40 -5.95
C GLU A 402 -21.28 0.86 -6.55
N TYR A 403 -20.36 1.76 -6.89
CA TYR A 403 -19.09 1.40 -7.49
C TYR A 403 -18.26 0.45 -6.62
N LEU A 404 -18.36 0.58 -5.30
CA LEU A 404 -17.62 -0.27 -4.36
C LEU A 404 -18.03 -1.73 -4.46
N SER A 405 -19.32 -2.00 -4.69
CA SER A 405 -19.82 -3.36 -4.91
C SER A 405 -19.29 -3.95 -6.22
N ILE A 406 -19.12 -3.11 -7.25
CA ILE A 406 -18.55 -3.52 -8.54
C ILE A 406 -17.07 -3.86 -8.38
N LEU A 407 -16.31 -3.00 -7.69
CA LEU A 407 -14.91 -3.24 -7.38
C LEU A 407 -14.71 -4.51 -6.55
N GLU A 408 -15.56 -4.75 -5.56
CA GLU A 408 -15.53 -5.98 -4.77
C GLU A 408 -15.81 -7.22 -5.64
N SER A 409 -16.79 -7.16 -6.53
CA SER A 409 -17.10 -8.26 -7.45
C SER A 409 -15.96 -8.58 -8.43
N GLY A 410 -15.17 -7.56 -8.79
CA GLY A 410 -13.97 -7.69 -9.61
C GLY A 410 -12.71 -8.10 -8.83
N GLY A 411 -12.79 -8.26 -7.51
CA GLY A 411 -11.63 -8.57 -6.66
C GLY A 411 -10.67 -7.38 -6.44
N TYR A 412 -11.10 -6.15 -6.77
CA TYR A 412 -10.30 -4.93 -6.60
C TYR A 412 -10.30 -4.37 -5.17
N ASN A 413 -10.93 -5.08 -4.23
CA ASN A 413 -10.75 -4.82 -2.80
C ASN A 413 -9.38 -5.29 -2.29
N LEU A 414 -8.66 -6.14 -3.01
CA LEU A 414 -7.27 -6.48 -2.74
C LEU A 414 -6.35 -5.39 -3.34
N ILE A 415 -5.84 -4.50 -2.49
CA ILE A 415 -5.04 -3.35 -2.93
C ILE A 415 -3.53 -3.63 -2.94
N PHE A 416 -3.11 -4.75 -2.35
CA PHE A 416 -1.74 -5.23 -2.40
C PHE A 416 -1.69 -6.74 -2.14
N GLU A 417 -0.88 -7.45 -2.91
CA GLU A 417 -0.51 -8.84 -2.67
C GLU A 417 0.97 -9.05 -2.98
N HIS A 418 1.68 -9.69 -2.06
CA HIS A 418 3.04 -10.12 -2.27
C HIS A 418 3.22 -11.55 -1.79
N ASP A 419 3.62 -12.44 -2.70
CA ASP A 419 3.98 -13.82 -2.40
C ASP A 419 5.50 -13.97 -2.49
N ARG A 420 6.15 -14.25 -1.35
CA ARG A 420 7.60 -14.47 -1.25
C ARG A 420 8.09 -15.69 -2.03
N ARG A 421 7.22 -16.65 -2.33
CA ARG A 421 7.54 -17.82 -3.15
C ARG A 421 7.67 -17.44 -4.62
N TRP A 422 7.07 -16.33 -5.01
CA TRP A 422 7.29 -15.77 -6.32
C TRP A 422 8.59 -14.99 -6.22
N ALA A 423 9.60 -15.48 -6.96
CA ALA A 423 10.91 -14.86 -7.08
C ALA A 423 10.81 -13.34 -7.01
N ALA A 424 11.55 -12.72 -6.08
CA ALA A 424 11.59 -11.27 -5.94
C ALA A 424 11.77 -10.63 -7.33
N GLN A 425 10.92 -9.66 -7.66
CA GLN A 425 11.03 -8.85 -8.86
C GLN A 425 12.39 -8.13 -8.85
N GLY A 426 13.45 -8.78 -9.35
CA GLY A 426 14.78 -8.19 -9.42
C GLY A 426 15.95 -9.18 -9.41
N ASP A 427 15.98 -10.15 -8.50
CA ASP A 427 17.29 -10.70 -8.09
C ASP A 427 17.66 -12.12 -8.60
N GLU A 428 16.72 -12.92 -9.08
CA GLU A 428 17.04 -14.35 -9.38
C GLU A 428 17.81 -14.62 -10.68
N PHE A 429 18.12 -13.61 -11.50
CA PHE A 429 19.01 -13.82 -12.65
C PHE A 429 20.37 -13.12 -12.55
N GLU A 430 20.58 -12.26 -11.54
CA GLU A 430 21.91 -11.66 -11.30
C GLU A 430 22.60 -12.26 -10.06
N GLN A 431 21.89 -12.93 -9.14
CA GLN A 431 22.48 -13.56 -7.95
C GLN A 431 22.02 -14.99 -7.66
N ALA A 432 21.44 -15.69 -8.64
CA ALA A 432 21.72 -17.12 -8.67
C ALA A 432 23.22 -17.24 -8.93
N GLU A 433 24.01 -17.45 -7.87
CA GLU A 433 25.17 -18.34 -7.98
C GLU A 433 24.70 -19.44 -8.90
N ASP A 434 25.25 -19.44 -10.11
CA ASP A 434 25.17 -20.50 -11.09
C ASP A 434 24.94 -21.79 -10.30
N PRO A 435 23.70 -22.32 -10.24
CA PRO A 435 23.49 -23.58 -9.56
C PRO A 435 23.96 -24.58 -10.57
N THR A 436 25.27 -24.54 -10.88
CA THR A 436 25.96 -25.08 -12.04
C THR A 436 24.94 -25.84 -12.85
N PHE A 437 24.16 -25.13 -13.68
CA PHE A 437 23.37 -25.83 -14.68
C PHE A 437 24.44 -26.28 -15.65
N ALA A 438 25.10 -27.37 -15.24
CA ALA A 438 26.37 -27.84 -15.74
C ALA A 438 26.16 -28.08 -17.21
N ASN A 439 26.55 -27.08 -18.00
CA ASN A 439 26.62 -27.05 -19.45
C ASN A 439 25.80 -28.17 -20.15
N ASP A 440 24.49 -28.24 -19.85
CA ASP A 440 23.66 -29.43 -20.12
C ASP A 440 23.20 -29.46 -21.60
N SER A 441 23.74 -28.55 -22.38
CA SER A 441 23.61 -28.44 -23.83
C SER A 441 24.76 -29.14 -24.58
N THR A 442 25.71 -29.73 -23.86
CA THR A 442 26.69 -30.65 -24.47
C THR A 442 26.25 -32.08 -24.21
N TRP A 443 25.94 -32.83 -25.28
CA TRP A 443 25.68 -34.27 -25.26
C TRP A 443 26.94 -35.06 -24.88
N SER A 444 27.51 -34.80 -23.71
CA SER A 444 28.66 -35.52 -23.20
C SER A 444 28.14 -36.68 -22.35
N ALA A 445 28.63 -37.88 -22.62
CA ALA A 445 28.20 -39.13 -21.98
C ALA A 445 28.54 -39.22 -20.47
N ALA A 446 28.85 -38.10 -19.81
CA ALA A 446 29.49 -38.05 -18.51
C ALA A 446 28.56 -37.57 -17.36
N ASP A 447 27.38 -37.04 -17.62
CA ASP A 447 26.53 -36.52 -16.52
C ASP A 447 25.70 -37.62 -15.84
N THR A 448 26.08 -37.92 -14.59
CA THR A 448 25.42 -38.87 -13.69
C THR A 448 24.45 -38.17 -12.74
N VAL A 449 23.23 -38.70 -12.62
CA VAL A 449 22.25 -38.35 -11.59
C VAL A 449 22.26 -39.45 -10.52
N GLU A 450 22.38 -39.08 -9.24
CA GLU A 450 22.31 -40.03 -8.12
C GLU A 450 20.87 -40.20 -7.65
N ASP A 451 20.38 -41.45 -7.71
CA ASP A 451 19.19 -41.93 -6.99
C ASP A 451 19.65 -42.97 -5.94
N ALA A 452 18.78 -43.27 -4.96
CA ALA A 452 18.94 -44.18 -3.85
C ALA A 452 19.36 -45.63 -4.21
N SER A 453 19.39 -45.99 -5.50
CA SER A 453 19.89 -47.27 -6.01
C SER A 453 21.26 -47.22 -6.70
N GLY A 454 21.92 -46.05 -6.79
CA GLY A 454 23.25 -45.86 -7.40
C GLY A 454 23.27 -44.88 -8.58
N LYS A 455 24.48 -44.50 -9.02
CA LYS A 455 24.74 -43.52 -10.10
C LYS A 455 24.21 -44.00 -11.45
N ILE A 456 23.16 -43.34 -11.98
CA ILE A 456 22.62 -43.60 -13.32
C ILE A 456 22.96 -42.39 -14.20
N THR A 457 23.57 -42.61 -15.36
CA THR A 457 23.84 -41.51 -16.32
C THR A 457 22.52 -41.00 -16.93
N LYS A 458 22.39 -39.69 -17.23
CA LYS A 458 21.23 -39.15 -17.98
C LYS A 458 21.00 -39.90 -19.30
N ALA A 459 22.09 -40.35 -19.94
CA ALA A 459 22.05 -41.24 -21.10
C ALA A 459 21.39 -42.59 -20.80
N ALA A 460 21.63 -43.18 -19.62
CA ALA A 460 20.97 -44.42 -19.21
C ALA A 460 19.48 -44.21 -18.87
N ILE A 461 19.08 -43.06 -18.33
CA ILE A 461 17.66 -42.72 -18.10
C ILE A 461 16.92 -42.62 -19.44
N TRP A 462 17.47 -41.87 -20.41
CA TRP A 462 16.85 -41.75 -21.74
C TRP A 462 16.95 -43.04 -22.56
N HIS A 463 18.04 -43.80 -22.45
CA HIS A 463 18.13 -45.12 -23.08
C HIS A 463 17.08 -46.07 -22.50
N ASN A 464 16.79 -45.99 -21.20
CA ASN A 464 15.73 -46.76 -20.56
C ASN A 464 14.34 -46.29 -21.01
N ILE A 465 14.11 -44.97 -21.09
CA ILE A 465 12.88 -44.40 -21.67
C ILE A 465 12.71 -44.89 -23.11
N ILE A 466 13.72 -44.78 -23.98
CA ILE A 466 13.65 -45.21 -25.39
C ILE A 466 13.45 -46.72 -25.51
N GLN A 467 14.11 -47.54 -24.68
CA GLN A 467 13.94 -49.00 -24.69
C GLN A 467 12.61 -49.49 -24.12
N GLN A 468 12.00 -48.71 -23.21
CA GLN A 468 10.69 -49.03 -22.61
C GLN A 468 9.52 -48.30 -23.27
N SER A 469 9.78 -47.35 -24.18
CA SER A 469 8.76 -46.63 -24.92
C SER A 469 8.25 -47.49 -26.06
N ASP A 470 6.93 -47.68 -26.11
CA ASP A 470 6.28 -48.20 -27.31
C ASP A 470 6.50 -47.22 -28.46
N MET A 471 7.10 -47.69 -29.54
CA MET A 471 7.30 -46.88 -30.75
C MET A 471 5.98 -46.67 -31.51
N TYR A 472 4.88 -47.29 -31.09
CA TYR A 472 3.54 -47.19 -31.70
C TYR A 472 3.54 -47.36 -33.23
N GLY A 473 4.44 -48.20 -33.75
CA GLY A 473 4.60 -48.47 -35.17
C GLY A 473 5.45 -47.47 -35.97
N TYR A 474 6.07 -46.48 -35.33
CA TYR A 474 7.02 -45.56 -35.96
C TYR A 474 8.44 -46.18 -36.04
N GLU A 475 9.19 -45.82 -37.08
CA GLU A 475 10.56 -46.31 -37.32
C GLU A 475 11.61 -45.49 -36.57
N GLN A 476 11.31 -44.23 -36.27
CA GLN A 476 12.18 -43.31 -35.55
C GLN A 476 11.35 -42.37 -34.67
N LEU A 477 11.84 -42.13 -33.45
CA LEU A 477 11.28 -41.15 -32.52
C LEU A 477 12.35 -40.10 -32.20
N THR A 478 11.98 -38.83 -32.31
CA THR A 478 12.82 -37.69 -31.91
C THR A 478 12.10 -36.97 -30.78
N ALA A 479 12.80 -36.78 -29.65
CA ALA A 479 12.26 -36.10 -28.48
C ALA A 479 13.03 -34.80 -28.22
N LEU A 480 12.29 -33.73 -27.91
CA LEU A 480 12.82 -32.43 -27.52
C LEU A 480 12.21 -32.05 -26.17
N SER A 481 13.06 -31.72 -25.19
CA SER A 481 12.59 -31.30 -23.86
C SER A 481 12.16 -29.83 -23.86
N GLU A 482 11.21 -29.49 -22.99
CA GLU A 482 10.83 -28.10 -22.72
C GLU A 482 12.05 -27.25 -22.33
N THR A 483 12.95 -27.81 -21.52
CA THR A 483 14.20 -27.16 -21.12
C THR A 483 15.09 -26.82 -22.31
N ALA A 484 15.22 -27.72 -23.28
CA ALA A 484 16.02 -27.47 -24.48
C ALA A 484 15.41 -26.36 -25.36
N ILE A 485 14.08 -26.29 -25.45
CA ILE A 485 13.37 -25.21 -26.15
C ILE A 485 13.66 -23.87 -25.45
N ASN A 486 13.55 -23.81 -24.13
CA ASN A 486 13.77 -22.59 -23.37
C ASN A 486 15.24 -22.12 -23.45
N GLN A 487 16.21 -23.03 -23.37
CA GLN A 487 17.62 -22.70 -23.56
C GLN A 487 17.90 -22.14 -24.96
N ASN A 488 17.22 -22.66 -25.99
CA ASN A 488 17.33 -22.11 -27.34
C ASN A 488 16.84 -20.66 -27.39
N PHE A 489 15.69 -20.35 -26.80
CA PHE A 489 15.21 -18.96 -26.69
C PHE A 489 16.15 -18.06 -25.88
N HIS A 490 16.76 -18.55 -24.81
CA HIS A 490 17.80 -17.82 -24.08
C HIS A 490 19.00 -17.49 -24.97
N SER A 491 19.48 -18.46 -25.76
CA SER A 491 20.58 -18.24 -26.70
C SER A 491 20.20 -17.26 -27.82
N LEU A 492 19.00 -17.38 -28.37
CA LEU A 492 18.51 -16.52 -29.45
C LEU A 492 18.31 -15.08 -28.98
N ALA A 493 17.79 -14.89 -27.76
CA ALA A 493 17.64 -13.57 -27.18
C ALA A 493 18.99 -12.85 -27.04
N GLY A 494 20.09 -13.56 -26.76
CA GLY A 494 21.43 -12.96 -26.73
C GLY A 494 22.00 -12.56 -28.11
N GLN A 495 21.40 -13.04 -29.19
CA GLN A 495 21.90 -12.87 -30.57
C GLN A 495 20.96 -12.06 -31.48
N ASN A 496 19.75 -11.78 -31.03
CA ASN A 496 18.70 -11.17 -31.85
C ASN A 496 18.04 -10.00 -31.14
N ASP A 497 18.33 -8.79 -31.62
CA ASP A 497 17.82 -7.53 -31.07
C ASP A 497 16.28 -7.49 -31.05
N MET A 498 15.61 -8.17 -31.98
CA MET A 498 14.13 -8.24 -32.03
C MET A 498 13.50 -8.99 -30.86
N LEU A 499 14.27 -9.83 -30.16
CA LEU A 499 13.84 -10.53 -28.95
C LEU A 499 14.30 -9.81 -27.67
N GLN A 500 15.08 -8.73 -27.80
CA GLN A 500 15.57 -7.94 -26.67
C GLN A 500 14.78 -6.65 -26.49
N GLU A 501 14.44 -5.97 -27.58
CA GLU A 501 13.74 -4.69 -27.50
C GLU A 501 12.69 -4.58 -28.59
N TRP A 502 11.54 -4.01 -28.25
CA TRP A 502 10.53 -3.62 -29.22
C TRP A 502 9.98 -2.23 -28.89
N THR A 503 9.87 -1.40 -29.92
CA THR A 503 9.29 -0.06 -29.83
C THR A 503 8.20 0.11 -30.88
N PHE A 504 7.10 0.75 -30.46
CA PHE A 504 6.00 1.16 -31.32
C PHE A 504 5.82 2.67 -31.19
N GLU A 505 6.48 3.38 -32.11
CA GLU A 505 6.57 4.85 -32.12
C GLU A 505 6.90 5.41 -30.71
N ASP A 506 6.24 6.48 -30.28
CA ASP A 506 6.38 7.07 -28.94
C ASP A 506 5.32 6.54 -27.94
N PHE A 507 4.59 5.48 -28.30
CA PHE A 507 3.46 4.96 -27.53
C PHE A 507 3.81 3.76 -26.67
N PHE A 508 4.75 2.93 -27.10
CA PHE A 508 5.15 1.74 -26.38
C PHE A 508 6.63 1.44 -26.61
N SER A 509 7.34 1.09 -25.55
CA SER A 509 8.72 0.59 -25.61
C SER A 509 8.87 -0.47 -24.55
N VAL A 510 9.58 -1.54 -24.88
CA VAL A 510 9.84 -2.63 -23.97
C VAL A 510 11.19 -3.26 -24.20
N THR A 511 11.86 -3.56 -23.10
CA THR A 511 12.99 -4.47 -23.04
C THR A 511 12.48 -5.83 -22.56
N PHE A 512 12.82 -6.91 -23.24
CA PHE A 512 12.42 -8.27 -22.89
C PHE A 512 13.55 -9.04 -22.19
N LYS A 513 13.17 -9.96 -21.30
CA LYS A 513 13.95 -11.15 -20.95
C LYS A 513 13.57 -12.29 -21.92
N PRO A 514 14.43 -13.32 -22.06
CA PRO A 514 14.16 -14.40 -23.00
C PRO A 514 12.80 -15.07 -22.72
N PRO A 515 11.99 -15.35 -23.77
CA PRO A 515 10.68 -15.94 -23.58
C PRO A 515 10.80 -17.39 -23.10
N THR A 516 9.79 -17.86 -22.38
CA THR A 516 9.71 -19.24 -21.90
C THR A 516 8.49 -19.94 -22.46
N VAL A 517 8.65 -21.19 -22.85
CA VAL A 517 7.62 -22.08 -23.36
C VAL A 517 7.31 -23.15 -22.32
N ARG A 518 6.01 -23.41 -22.13
CA ARG A 518 5.50 -24.55 -21.38
C ARG A 518 4.65 -25.43 -22.29
N LEU A 519 5.05 -26.68 -22.48
CA LEU A 519 4.31 -27.61 -23.35
C LEU A 519 3.09 -28.18 -22.62
N ARG A 520 2.01 -28.43 -23.37
CA ARG A 520 0.78 -29.03 -22.85
C ARG A 520 0.46 -30.34 -23.57
N SER A 521 -0.21 -31.23 -22.86
CA SER A 521 -0.59 -32.56 -23.36
C SER A 521 -1.66 -32.55 -24.45
N ASP A 522 -2.29 -31.41 -24.72
CA ASP A 522 -3.36 -31.22 -25.70
C ASP A 522 -2.85 -30.69 -27.06
N GLY A 523 -1.54 -30.78 -27.31
CA GLY A 523 -0.93 -30.31 -28.58
C GLY A 523 -0.76 -28.79 -28.67
N ARG A 524 -0.90 -28.09 -27.54
CA ARG A 524 -0.69 -26.64 -27.42
C ARG A 524 0.53 -26.35 -26.55
N ALA A 525 0.94 -25.08 -26.54
CA ALA A 525 1.97 -24.57 -25.66
C ALA A 525 1.54 -23.23 -25.07
N LEU A 526 2.09 -22.88 -23.92
CA LEU A 526 2.02 -21.52 -23.37
C LEU A 526 3.37 -20.86 -23.65
N ILE A 527 3.36 -19.73 -24.35
CA ILE A 527 4.54 -18.88 -24.50
C ILE A 527 4.40 -17.66 -23.60
N THR A 528 5.37 -17.47 -22.71
CA THR A 528 5.42 -16.32 -21.80
C THR A 528 6.53 -15.38 -22.25
N PHE A 529 6.16 -14.17 -22.62
CA PHE A 529 7.08 -13.06 -22.82
C PHE A 529 7.29 -12.34 -21.49
N HIS A 530 8.56 -12.19 -21.12
CA HIS A 530 8.96 -11.54 -19.88
C HIS A 530 9.43 -10.13 -20.22
N LEU A 531 8.63 -9.13 -19.86
CA LEU A 531 8.91 -7.72 -20.13
C LEU A 531 9.72 -7.18 -18.94
N LYS A 532 11.02 -6.94 -19.14
CA LYS A 532 11.97 -6.49 -18.11
C LYS A 532 11.60 -5.10 -17.59
N ASP A 533 11.51 -4.15 -18.50
CA ASP A 533 11.20 -2.75 -18.25
C ASP A 533 10.72 -2.09 -19.54
N GLY A 534 10.05 -0.95 -19.43
CA GLY A 534 9.54 -0.23 -20.58
C GLY A 534 8.51 0.82 -20.18
N PHE A 535 7.86 1.42 -21.18
CA PHE A 535 6.77 2.34 -20.95
C PHE A 535 5.62 2.08 -21.93
N VAL A 536 4.41 2.44 -21.50
CA VAL A 536 3.24 2.49 -22.35
C VAL A 536 2.50 3.81 -22.13
N ARG A 537 1.94 4.38 -23.19
CA ARG A 537 0.97 5.46 -23.09
C ARG A 537 -0.44 4.89 -23.18
N ALA A 538 -1.32 5.36 -22.30
CA ALA A 538 -2.72 4.98 -22.35
C ALA A 538 -3.33 5.37 -23.71
N LEU A 539 -4.12 4.46 -24.28
CA LEU A 539 -4.90 4.74 -25.48
C LEU A 539 -6.08 5.65 -25.10
N LYS A 540 -6.42 6.62 -25.94
CA LYS A 540 -7.66 7.41 -25.79
C LYS A 540 -8.64 6.95 -26.87
N ASN A 541 -9.83 6.51 -26.48
CA ASN A 541 -10.84 5.96 -27.40
C ASN A 541 -10.26 4.87 -28.32
N ARG A 542 -9.45 3.97 -27.75
CA ARG A 542 -8.79 2.86 -28.47
C ARG A 542 -7.82 3.30 -29.58
N LYS A 543 -7.37 4.56 -29.53
CA LYS A 543 -6.39 5.11 -30.48
C LYS A 543 -5.16 5.62 -29.74
N PRO A 544 -3.97 5.53 -30.35
CA PRO A 544 -2.76 6.12 -29.79
C PRO A 544 -2.98 7.60 -29.47
N HIS A 545 -2.68 8.01 -28.25
CA HIS A 545 -2.89 9.37 -27.76
C HIS A 545 -1.55 10.05 -27.46
N PRO A 546 -1.04 10.95 -28.34
CA PRO A 546 0.31 11.50 -28.21
C PRO A 546 0.54 12.27 -26.90
N GLN A 547 -0.53 12.82 -26.33
CA GLN A 547 -0.53 13.59 -25.08
C GLN A 547 -0.79 12.72 -23.84
N GLY A 548 -1.03 11.41 -23.99
CA GLY A 548 -1.27 10.51 -22.87
C GLY A 548 -0.01 10.35 -22.02
N GLU A 549 -0.14 10.32 -20.71
CA GLU A 549 1.00 10.18 -19.79
C GLU A 549 1.77 8.89 -20.08
N LYS A 550 3.11 8.94 -20.06
CA LYS A 550 3.94 7.74 -20.11
C LYS A 550 3.85 7.03 -18.76
N LYS A 551 3.44 5.76 -18.77
CA LYS A 551 3.44 4.90 -17.59
C LYS A 551 4.51 3.85 -17.75
N ASP A 552 5.51 3.91 -16.88
CA ASP A 552 6.58 2.94 -16.85
C ASP A 552 6.09 1.62 -16.23
N PHE A 553 6.55 0.50 -16.77
CA PHE A 553 6.30 -0.82 -16.21
C PHE A 553 7.62 -1.57 -16.01
N THR A 554 7.61 -2.54 -15.09
CA THR A 554 8.77 -3.39 -14.79
C THR A 554 8.32 -4.81 -14.47
N ASN A 555 9.08 -5.80 -14.94
CA ASN A 555 8.90 -7.24 -14.70
C ASN A 555 7.48 -7.74 -15.01
N TRP A 556 6.92 -7.29 -16.12
CA TRP A 556 5.63 -7.75 -16.62
C TRP A 556 5.76 -9.11 -17.31
N ARG A 557 4.68 -9.89 -17.33
CA ARG A 557 4.62 -11.17 -18.03
C ARG A 557 3.35 -11.26 -18.84
N VAL A 558 3.49 -11.53 -20.12
CA VAL A 558 2.35 -11.75 -21.02
C VAL A 558 2.43 -13.19 -21.51
N THR A 559 1.40 -13.97 -21.24
CA THR A 559 1.37 -15.39 -21.62
C THR A 559 0.28 -15.61 -22.66
N PHE A 560 0.66 -16.24 -23.76
CA PHE A 560 -0.25 -16.61 -24.84
C PHE A 560 -0.35 -18.13 -24.95
N GLU A 561 -1.54 -18.60 -25.25
CA GLU A 561 -1.76 -19.99 -25.64
C GLU A 561 -1.60 -20.11 -27.16
N VAL A 562 -0.73 -21.02 -27.59
CA VAL A 562 -0.36 -21.19 -29.00
C VAL A 562 -0.46 -22.65 -29.43
N GLY A 563 -0.76 -22.88 -30.70
CA GLY A 563 -0.73 -24.22 -31.29
C GLY A 563 0.70 -24.66 -31.59
N LEU A 564 0.95 -25.97 -31.58
CA LEU A 564 2.18 -26.55 -32.11
C LEU A 564 1.93 -27.06 -33.52
N GLY A 565 2.82 -26.72 -34.45
CA GLY A 565 2.72 -27.12 -35.85
C GLY A 565 4.04 -27.67 -36.40
N ILE A 566 3.93 -28.49 -37.45
CA ILE A 566 5.06 -28.89 -38.28
C ILE A 566 4.77 -28.46 -39.72
N CYS A 567 5.73 -27.80 -40.36
CA CYS A 567 5.64 -27.42 -41.77
C CYS A 567 6.95 -27.72 -42.50
N ASP A 568 6.87 -27.84 -43.82
CA ASP A 568 8.07 -27.85 -44.67
C ASP A 568 8.70 -26.45 -44.67
N HIS A 569 10.01 -26.36 -44.84
CA HIS A 569 10.74 -25.09 -44.84
C HIS A 569 10.15 -24.05 -45.80
N ASP A 570 9.77 -24.46 -47.01
CA ASP A 570 9.19 -23.56 -48.02
C ASP A 570 7.76 -23.11 -47.67
N ALA A 571 7.13 -23.78 -46.69
CA ALA A 571 5.76 -23.54 -46.25
C ALA A 571 5.69 -22.81 -44.89
N VAL A 572 6.80 -22.30 -44.36
CA VAL A 572 6.78 -21.60 -43.06
C VAL A 572 5.97 -20.29 -43.18
N PRO A 573 4.86 -20.13 -42.44
CA PRO A 573 3.96 -19.00 -42.62
C PRO A 573 4.55 -17.68 -42.09
N GLY A 574 4.28 -16.57 -42.79
CA GLY A 574 4.55 -15.21 -42.28
C GLY A 574 6.01 -14.77 -42.29
N ILE A 575 6.89 -15.56 -42.90
CA ILE A 575 8.31 -15.26 -43.00
C ILE A 575 8.58 -14.40 -44.25
N THR A 576 9.23 -13.25 -44.07
CA THR A 576 9.62 -12.36 -45.17
C THR A 576 10.75 -12.95 -46.01
N THR A 577 10.87 -12.49 -47.26
CA THR A 577 11.88 -12.91 -48.24
C THR A 577 13.33 -12.95 -47.71
N PRO A 578 13.79 -12.15 -46.73
CA PRO A 578 15.14 -12.25 -46.16
C PRO A 578 15.43 -13.52 -45.32
N TRP A 579 14.44 -14.04 -44.58
CA TRP A 579 14.58 -15.29 -43.82
C TRP A 579 14.42 -16.51 -44.74
N GLN A 580 13.56 -16.40 -45.77
CA GLN A 580 13.45 -17.38 -46.86
C GLN A 580 14.69 -17.36 -47.77
N SER A 581 15.34 -16.20 -47.92
CA SER A 581 16.59 -16.06 -48.66
C SER A 581 17.73 -16.61 -47.80
N VAL A 582 17.83 -17.93 -47.75
CA VAL A 582 19.07 -18.68 -47.93
C VAL A 582 20.14 -18.56 -46.82
N SER A 583 20.35 -17.43 -46.15
CA SER A 583 21.52 -17.20 -45.28
C SER A 583 21.49 -17.94 -43.94
N MET A 584 20.38 -17.96 -43.19
CA MET A 584 20.33 -18.69 -41.90
C MET A 584 20.23 -20.21 -42.08
N LEU A 585 19.54 -20.68 -43.14
CA LEU A 585 19.48 -22.11 -43.44
C LEU A 585 20.82 -22.62 -43.98
N GLU A 586 21.47 -21.90 -44.92
CA GLU A 586 22.80 -22.28 -45.43
C GLU A 586 23.87 -22.26 -44.33
N GLN A 587 23.72 -21.39 -43.33
CA GLN A 587 24.60 -21.34 -42.16
C GLN A 587 24.21 -22.34 -41.07
N SER A 588 23.04 -22.99 -41.16
CA SER A 588 22.62 -23.98 -40.16
C SER A 588 23.49 -25.23 -40.25
N ARG A 589 23.86 -25.79 -39.08
CA ARG A 589 24.63 -27.04 -39.00
C ARG A 589 23.96 -28.18 -39.77
N VAL A 590 22.63 -28.25 -39.72
CA VAL A 590 21.85 -29.27 -40.42
C VAL A 590 22.07 -29.20 -41.94
N ARG A 591 22.14 -28.00 -42.54
CA ARG A 591 22.39 -27.86 -43.98
C ARG A 591 23.85 -28.11 -44.34
N GLN A 592 24.79 -27.77 -43.46
CA GLN A 592 26.21 -28.09 -43.62
C GLN A 592 26.47 -29.60 -43.59
N ASP A 593 25.76 -30.33 -42.72
CA ASP A 593 25.92 -31.78 -42.56
C ASP A 593 25.25 -32.59 -43.68
N ILE A 594 24.10 -32.11 -44.17
CA ILE A 594 23.31 -32.81 -45.21
C ILE A 594 23.80 -32.49 -46.63
N GLY A 595 24.41 -31.33 -46.85
CA GLY A 595 24.86 -30.85 -48.16
C GLY A 595 23.72 -30.32 -49.05
N PRO A 596 24.04 -29.55 -50.11
CA PRO A 596 23.04 -28.86 -50.93
C PRO A 596 22.12 -29.79 -51.75
N ASP A 597 22.63 -30.96 -52.17
CA ASP A 597 22.00 -31.85 -53.19
C ASP A 597 21.46 -33.18 -52.64
N SER A 598 21.21 -33.30 -51.33
CA SER A 598 20.85 -34.57 -50.70
C SER A 598 19.44 -35.09 -50.99
N GLY A 599 18.59 -34.29 -51.64
CA GLY A 599 17.16 -34.59 -51.80
C GLY A 599 16.37 -34.64 -50.47
N ALA A 600 16.96 -34.24 -49.35
CA ALA A 600 16.31 -34.25 -48.05
C ALA A 600 15.35 -33.06 -47.88
N THR A 601 14.15 -33.33 -47.34
CA THR A 601 13.17 -32.30 -46.99
C THR A 601 13.39 -31.84 -45.55
N LEU A 602 13.53 -30.54 -45.34
CA LEU A 602 13.65 -29.96 -44.01
C LEU A 602 12.28 -29.51 -43.50
N LYS A 603 11.94 -29.98 -42.30
CA LYS A 603 10.70 -29.62 -41.60
C LYS A 603 11.01 -28.80 -40.35
N HIS A 604 10.15 -27.83 -40.07
CA HIS A 604 10.23 -26.95 -38.91
C HIS A 604 9.10 -27.28 -37.94
N LEU A 605 9.47 -27.54 -36.69
CA LEU A 605 8.54 -27.48 -35.57
C LEU A 605 8.42 -26.02 -35.15
N TYR A 606 7.20 -25.49 -35.10
CA TYR A 606 6.98 -24.07 -34.79
C TYR A 606 5.80 -23.85 -33.84
N LEU A 607 5.85 -22.71 -33.14
CA LEU A 607 4.74 -22.19 -32.34
C LEU A 607 3.86 -21.32 -33.25
N ASP A 608 2.59 -21.68 -33.39
CA ASP A 608 1.66 -20.94 -34.25
C ASP A 608 1.11 -19.71 -33.54
N LEU A 609 1.73 -18.56 -33.81
CA LEU A 609 1.37 -17.27 -33.24
C LEU A 609 0.24 -16.56 -34.01
N ARG A 610 -0.28 -17.13 -35.11
CA ARG A 610 -1.30 -16.49 -35.97
C ARG A 610 -2.71 -16.51 -35.37
N LEU A 611 -2.96 -17.39 -34.40
CA LEU A 611 -4.25 -17.45 -33.71
C LEU A 611 -4.37 -16.44 -32.57
N VAL A 612 -3.31 -15.68 -32.29
CA VAL A 612 -3.18 -14.81 -31.11
C VAL A 612 -3.35 -13.32 -31.45
N PHE A 613 -3.21 -12.92 -32.73
CA PHE A 613 -3.24 -11.53 -33.18
C PHE A 613 -4.28 -11.28 -34.27
#